data_AF-A0AAD7VTV8-F1
#
_entry.id   AF-A0AAD7VTV8-F1
#
_cell.length_a   1.000
_cell.length_b   1.000
_cell.length_c   1.000
_cell.angle_alpha   90.00
_cell.angle_beta   90.00
_cell.angle_gamma   90.00
#
_symmetry.space_group_name_H-M   'P 1'
#
loop_
_entity.id
_entity.type
_entity.pdbx_description
1 polymer ?
#
loop_
_entity_poly.entity_id
_entity_poly.type
_entity_poly.pdbx_seq_one_letter_code
_entity_poly.pdbx_strand_id
1 'polypeptide(L)'
;MIRHRAQTQNLTDMIYNVELNFPATHSNRKIHAISITRSISLIPDSRFLTMSFLPTQNYSLFALPVYYVLSLYPHAYALNLIKAATNGQWDNANPRSTAWDETMKRIVPKETYTCFQRAEAAHKNGMENFPLFATALVLGTVVELPSQRMNAFAGAYLVVRALYTAAYINTKRGKISFVRTALWGLGMGLCMSIIVMAANKVRFSD
;
A
#
# COMPACT_ATOMS: atom_id res chain seq x y z
N MET A 1 -30.57 48.46 30.26
CA MET A 1 -31.37 47.35 29.69
C MET A 1 -30.66 46.04 30.06
N ILE A 2 -31.26 45.28 30.98
CA ILE A 2 -31.17 43.83 31.31
C ILE A 2 -29.91 42.98 30.93
N ARG A 3 -29.22 42.50 32.00
CA ARG A 3 -28.50 41.22 32.33
C ARG A 3 -27.95 40.24 31.27
N HIS A 4 -26.72 39.71 31.49
CA HIS A 4 -26.35 38.36 32.02
C HIS A 4 -24.80 38.12 32.03
N ARG A 5 -24.10 37.90 33.18
CA ARG A 5 -23.50 36.62 33.74
C ARG A 5 -22.94 35.64 32.69
N ALA A 6 -21.76 34.98 32.78
CA ALA A 6 -20.77 34.64 33.83
C ALA A 6 -19.42 34.27 33.12
N GLN A 7 -18.21 34.64 33.58
CA GLN A 7 -17.34 34.07 34.63
C GLN A 7 -17.09 32.54 34.59
N THR A 8 -15.96 32.13 33.99
CA THR A 8 -15.14 30.97 34.40
C THR A 8 -13.71 31.10 33.83
N GLN A 9 -12.86 31.85 34.54
CA GLN A 9 -11.41 31.71 34.45
C GLN A 9 -10.94 30.71 35.52
N ASN A 10 -10.03 29.81 35.13
CA ASN A 10 -9.01 29.13 35.93
C ASN A 10 -9.45 28.30 37.14
N LEU A 11 -9.49 26.97 36.95
CA LEU A 11 -9.56 25.96 38.02
C LEU A 11 -8.29 25.10 38.12
N THR A 12 -7.21 25.48 37.43
CA THR A 12 -5.95 24.70 37.42
C THR A 12 -5.06 24.97 38.64
N ASP A 13 -5.26 26.05 39.40
CA ASP A 13 -4.22 26.53 40.33
C ASP A 13 -4.54 26.41 41.84
N MET A 14 -5.65 25.78 42.24
CA MET A 14 -6.15 25.92 43.62
C MET A 14 -6.24 24.63 44.46
N ILE A 15 -5.56 23.53 44.10
CA ILE A 15 -5.65 22.28 44.92
C ILE A 15 -4.30 21.65 45.32
N TYR A 16 -3.13 21.98 44.74
CA TYR A 16 -1.93 21.18 45.01
C TYR A 16 -0.71 21.85 45.67
N ASN A 17 -0.76 23.13 46.06
CA ASN A 17 0.40 23.76 46.71
C ASN A 17 0.01 24.57 47.96
N VAL A 18 -0.54 23.90 48.96
CA VAL A 18 -0.67 24.44 50.32
C VAL A 18 0.20 23.60 51.27
N GLU A 19 1.39 24.15 51.52
CA GLU A 19 2.21 24.13 52.74
C GLU A 19 2.20 22.90 53.67
N LEU A 20 3.37 22.25 53.76
CA LEU A 20 3.86 21.72 55.03
C LEU A 20 5.28 22.23 55.26
N ASN A 21 5.39 23.39 55.93
CA ASN A 21 6.63 23.84 56.55
C ASN A 21 6.29 24.58 57.84
N PHE A 22 6.38 23.89 58.98
CA PHE A 22 6.39 24.53 60.30
C PHE A 22 7.49 23.92 61.18
N PRO A 23 8.21 24.76 61.97
CA PRO A 23 9.45 24.40 62.63
C PRO A 23 9.22 23.61 63.93
N ALA A 24 10.19 22.75 64.25
CA ALA A 24 10.21 21.96 65.47
C ALA A 24 10.35 22.84 66.73
N THR A 25 9.39 22.76 67.66
CA THR A 25 9.60 23.06 69.09
C THR A 25 8.69 22.19 69.98
N HIS A 26 9.23 21.82 71.14
CA HIS A 26 8.77 20.86 72.15
C HIS A 26 7.27 20.88 72.54
N SER A 27 6.66 19.69 72.65
CA SER A 27 5.77 19.32 73.77
C SER A 27 5.36 17.83 73.72
N ASN A 28 5.54 17.14 74.85
CA ASN A 28 5.13 15.75 75.11
C ASN A 28 3.61 15.53 74.97
N ARG A 29 3.18 14.52 74.20
CA ARG A 29 1.99 13.70 74.48
C ARG A 29 1.97 12.41 73.65
N LYS A 30 1.99 11.27 74.34
CA LYS A 30 1.75 9.92 73.81
C LYS A 30 0.29 9.77 73.42
N ILE A 31 -0.05 9.35 72.19
CA ILE A 31 -1.36 8.74 71.89
C ILE A 31 -1.19 7.60 70.88
N HIS A 32 -1.98 6.55 71.10
CA HIS A 32 -1.91 5.16 70.68
C HIS A 32 -2.02 4.84 69.18
N ALA A 33 -1.47 3.67 68.84
CA ALA A 33 -1.53 2.98 67.55
C ALA A 33 -2.96 2.69 67.07
N ILE A 34 -3.19 2.84 65.76
CA ILE A 34 -4.32 2.23 65.04
C ILE A 34 -3.74 1.55 63.79
N SER A 35 -3.67 0.22 63.85
CA SER A 35 -3.39 -0.65 62.70
C SER A 35 -4.65 -0.70 61.82
N ILE A 36 -4.55 -0.25 60.57
CA ILE A 36 -5.60 -0.42 59.56
C ILE A 36 -5.06 -1.31 58.45
N THR A 37 -5.33 -2.61 58.58
CA THR A 37 -5.28 -3.59 57.51
C THR A 37 -6.17 -3.13 56.36
N ARG A 38 -5.60 -2.61 55.27
CA ARG A 38 -6.30 -2.48 53.99
C ARG A 38 -5.92 -3.65 53.09
N SER A 39 -6.90 -4.51 52.86
CA SER A 39 -6.92 -5.53 51.83
C SER A 39 -6.51 -4.93 50.48
N ILE A 40 -5.36 -5.37 49.98
CA ILE A 40 -4.92 -5.11 48.62
C ILE A 40 -5.75 -6.04 47.70
N SER A 41 -6.85 -5.52 47.17
CA SER A 41 -7.53 -6.12 46.02
C SER A 41 -6.71 -5.79 44.76
N LEU A 42 -5.79 -6.69 44.41
CA LEU A 42 -5.14 -6.71 43.10
C LEU A 42 -6.19 -7.08 42.05
N ILE A 43 -6.85 -6.06 41.49
CA ILE A 43 -7.52 -6.19 40.20
C ILE A 43 -6.37 -6.16 39.18
N PRO A 44 -6.05 -7.26 38.47
CA PRO A 44 -5.06 -7.18 37.41
C PRO A 44 -5.68 -6.33 36.29
N ASP A 45 -5.09 -5.16 36.05
CA ASP A 45 -5.50 -4.25 34.99
C ASP A 45 -5.43 -5.03 33.67
N SER A 46 -6.60 -5.28 33.05
CA SER A 46 -6.76 -6.04 31.81
C SER A 46 -6.04 -5.41 30.61
N ARG A 47 -5.41 -4.25 30.81
CA ARG A 47 -4.52 -3.56 29.88
C ARG A 47 -3.21 -4.31 29.57
N PHE A 48 -2.83 -5.31 30.35
CA PHE A 48 -1.55 -6.02 30.18
C PHE A 48 -1.59 -7.33 29.37
N LEU A 49 -2.77 -7.73 28.83
CA LEU A 49 -2.92 -8.93 27.97
C LEU A 49 -3.36 -8.60 26.54
N THR A 50 -2.93 -7.47 26.00
CA THR A 50 -2.96 -7.28 24.53
C THR A 50 -1.62 -7.75 23.98
N MET A 51 -1.59 -8.99 23.50
CA MET A 51 -0.58 -9.47 22.56
C MET A 51 -0.45 -8.43 21.43
N SER A 52 0.62 -7.63 21.49
CA SER A 52 1.10 -6.65 20.50
C SER A 52 0.18 -6.43 19.27
N PHE A 53 -0.82 -5.57 19.42
CA PHE A 53 -1.45 -4.87 18.29
C PHE A 53 -0.48 -3.81 17.79
N LEU A 54 0.59 -4.22 17.10
CA LEU A 54 1.24 -3.27 16.21
C LEU A 54 0.19 -2.91 15.14
N PRO A 55 -0.15 -1.62 14.95
CA PRO A 55 -0.99 -1.21 13.84
C PRO A 55 -0.40 -1.81 12.56
N THR A 56 -1.15 -2.68 11.87
CA THR A 56 -0.67 -3.19 10.59
C THR A 56 -0.63 -2.02 9.62
N GLN A 57 0.57 -1.50 9.37
CA GLN A 57 0.76 -0.36 8.48
C GLN A 57 0.29 -0.75 7.07
N ASN A 58 -0.60 0.06 6.50
CA ASN A 58 -1.12 -0.16 5.16
C ASN A 58 -0.23 0.56 4.14
N TYR A 59 0.63 -0.20 3.46
CA TYR A 59 1.55 0.30 2.45
C TYR A 59 1.04 0.00 1.03
N SER A 60 -0.15 -0.59 0.90
CA SER A 60 -0.67 -1.09 -0.36
C SER A 60 -0.74 -0.01 -1.44
N LEU A 61 -1.06 1.24 -1.10
CA LEU A 61 -1.14 2.36 -2.05
C LEU A 61 0.19 2.69 -2.74
N PHE A 62 1.35 2.40 -2.11
CA PHE A 62 2.65 2.55 -2.78
C PHE A 62 2.82 1.57 -3.95
N ALA A 63 1.98 0.54 -4.06
CA ALA A 63 1.97 -0.33 -5.22
C ALA A 63 1.47 0.36 -6.49
N LEU A 64 0.75 1.49 -6.41
CA LEU A 64 0.35 2.26 -7.59
C LEU A 64 1.54 2.79 -8.40
N PRO A 65 2.45 3.60 -7.83
CA PRO A 65 3.64 4.05 -8.57
C PRO A 65 4.55 2.87 -8.96
N VAL A 66 4.68 1.86 -8.10
CA VAL A 66 5.50 0.67 -8.41
C VAL A 66 4.94 -0.09 -9.62
N TYR A 67 3.62 -0.31 -9.69
CA TYR A 67 2.99 -0.95 -10.84
C TYR A 67 3.18 -0.13 -12.12
N TYR A 68 3.01 1.19 -12.02
CA TYR A 68 3.16 2.08 -13.17
C TYR A 68 4.57 1.99 -13.76
N VAL A 69 5.60 2.06 -12.91
CA VAL A 69 7.00 1.88 -13.32
C VAL A 69 7.24 0.47 -13.87
N LEU A 70 6.70 -0.57 -13.24
CA LEU A 70 6.79 -1.95 -13.72
C LEU A 70 6.15 -2.11 -15.12
N SER A 71 5.09 -1.35 -15.41
CA SER A 71 4.41 -1.36 -16.71
C SER A 71 5.11 -0.51 -17.76
N LEU A 72 5.91 0.49 -17.36
CA LEU A 72 6.78 1.25 -18.26
C LEU A 72 8.06 0.50 -18.63
N TYR A 73 8.55 -0.38 -17.76
CA TYR A 73 9.78 -1.13 -17.97
C TYR A 73 9.88 -1.83 -19.34
N PRO A 74 8.85 -2.54 -19.85
CA PRO A 74 8.93 -3.20 -21.16
C PRO A 74 9.11 -2.22 -22.31
N HIS A 75 8.52 -1.03 -22.23
CA HIS A 75 8.71 0.02 -23.23
C HIS A 75 10.16 0.51 -23.22
N ALA A 76 10.72 0.82 -22.05
CA ALA A 76 12.12 1.22 -21.92
C ALA A 76 13.07 0.13 -22.46
N TYR A 77 12.79 -1.13 -22.14
CA TYR A 77 13.53 -2.27 -22.68
C TYR A 77 13.43 -2.37 -24.21
N ALA A 78 12.24 -2.19 -24.78
CA ALA A 78 12.00 -2.21 -26.22
C ALA A 78 12.80 -1.12 -26.95
N LEU A 79 12.81 0.11 -26.42
CA LEU A 79 13.58 1.23 -26.98
C LEU A 79 15.08 0.96 -26.95
N ASN A 80 15.61 0.48 -25.84
CA ASN A 80 17.03 0.14 -25.71
C ASN A 80 17.43 -0.98 -26.67
N LEU A 81 16.55 -1.95 -26.88
CA LEU A 81 16.78 -3.06 -27.80
C LEU A 81 16.91 -2.58 -29.26
N ILE A 82 16.01 -1.70 -29.72
CA ILE A 82 16.08 -1.13 -31.07
C ILE A 82 17.30 -0.23 -31.22
N LYS A 83 17.53 0.68 -30.27
CA LYS A 83 18.69 1.58 -30.31
C LYS A 83 20.02 0.82 -30.36
N ALA A 84 20.15 -0.28 -29.62
CA ALA A 84 21.34 -1.12 -29.68
C ALA A 84 21.52 -1.78 -31.06
N ALA A 85 20.42 -2.17 -31.73
CA ALA A 85 20.47 -2.81 -33.05
C ALA A 85 20.65 -1.83 -34.22
N THR A 86 20.37 -0.53 -34.00
CA THR A 86 20.39 0.50 -35.05
C THR A 86 21.45 1.59 -34.83
N ASN A 87 22.44 1.35 -33.96
CA ASN A 87 23.45 2.35 -33.56
C ASN A 87 22.82 3.68 -33.08
N GLY A 88 21.73 3.58 -32.30
CA GLY A 88 21.07 4.72 -31.67
C GLY A 88 19.97 5.38 -32.51
N GLN A 89 19.70 4.91 -33.73
CA GLN A 89 18.64 5.47 -34.56
C GLN A 89 17.26 5.17 -33.96
N TRP A 90 16.52 6.24 -33.64
CA TRP A 90 15.14 6.19 -33.17
C TRP A 90 14.39 7.46 -33.57
N ASP A 91 13.25 7.32 -34.22
CA ASP A 91 12.38 8.44 -34.56
C ASP A 91 11.59 8.90 -33.32
N ASN A 92 12.05 9.98 -32.68
CA ASN A 92 11.34 10.58 -31.54
C ASN A 92 10.13 11.42 -31.96
N ALA A 93 10.09 11.91 -33.21
CA ALA A 93 8.98 12.74 -33.68
C ALA A 93 7.75 11.88 -33.91
N ASN A 94 7.92 10.69 -34.53
CA ASN A 94 6.83 9.76 -34.83
C ASN A 94 7.18 8.30 -34.50
N PRO A 95 7.45 7.96 -33.21
CA PRO A 95 7.95 6.65 -32.79
C PRO A 95 7.00 5.47 -33.03
N ARG A 96 5.73 5.78 -33.31
CA ARG A 96 4.65 4.80 -33.54
C ARG A 96 4.08 4.85 -34.96
N SER A 97 4.77 5.54 -35.87
CA SER A 97 4.33 5.60 -37.27
C SER A 97 4.52 4.24 -37.98
N THR A 98 3.66 3.97 -38.95
CA THR A 98 3.78 2.81 -39.84
C THR A 98 5.07 2.87 -40.65
N ALA A 99 5.48 4.05 -41.11
CA ALA A 99 6.73 4.26 -41.84
C ALA A 99 7.98 3.90 -41.00
N TRP A 100 8.00 4.29 -39.72
CA TRP A 100 9.08 3.90 -38.81
C TRP A 100 9.06 2.38 -38.55
N ASP A 101 7.88 1.79 -38.36
CA ASP A 101 7.73 0.34 -38.18
C ASP A 101 8.26 -0.47 -39.38
N GLU A 102 7.95 -0.04 -40.60
CA GLU A 102 8.49 -0.64 -41.83
C GLU A 102 10.01 -0.49 -41.95
N THR A 103 10.54 0.66 -41.52
CA THR A 103 11.98 0.90 -41.47
C THR A 103 12.64 -0.05 -40.49
N MET A 104 12.12 -0.16 -39.27
CA MET A 104 12.62 -1.08 -38.23
C MET A 104 12.59 -2.54 -38.72
N LYS A 105 11.51 -2.99 -39.37
CA LYS A 105 11.40 -4.33 -39.97
C LYS A 105 12.51 -4.63 -40.97
N ARG A 106 13.01 -3.61 -41.69
CA ARG A 106 14.04 -3.74 -42.72
C ARG A 106 15.45 -3.75 -42.16
N ILE A 107 15.73 -2.89 -41.16
CA ILE A 107 17.08 -2.65 -40.67
C ILE A 107 17.45 -3.47 -39.43
N VAL A 108 16.47 -3.96 -38.66
CA VAL A 108 16.70 -4.69 -37.41
C VAL A 108 16.63 -6.20 -37.66
N PRO A 109 17.52 -7.02 -37.05
CA PRO A 109 17.42 -8.47 -37.12
C PRO A 109 16.04 -8.97 -36.68
N LYS A 110 15.50 -9.96 -37.41
CA LYS A 110 14.14 -10.47 -37.18
C LYS A 110 13.85 -10.86 -35.73
N GLU A 111 14.79 -11.56 -35.07
CA GLU A 111 14.62 -11.95 -33.66
C GLU A 111 14.48 -10.74 -32.74
N THR A 112 15.34 -9.74 -32.92
CA THR A 112 15.33 -8.47 -32.18
C THR A 112 14.03 -7.71 -32.41
N TYR A 113 13.59 -7.59 -33.66
CA TYR A 113 12.33 -6.92 -33.99
C TYR A 113 11.11 -7.63 -33.36
N THR A 114 11.04 -8.96 -33.42
CA THR A 114 9.93 -9.69 -32.75
C THR A 114 9.98 -9.54 -31.24
N CYS A 115 11.17 -9.42 -30.63
CA CYS A 115 11.32 -9.18 -29.20
C CYS A 115 10.86 -7.77 -28.81
N PHE A 116 11.20 -6.77 -29.62
CA PHE A 116 10.66 -5.41 -29.50
C PHE A 116 9.12 -5.42 -29.52
N GLN A 117 8.51 -6.09 -30.49
CA GLN A 117 7.05 -6.19 -30.59
C GLN A 117 6.43 -6.85 -29.34
N ARG A 118 7.05 -7.92 -28.81
CA ARG A 118 6.59 -8.58 -27.58
C ARG A 118 6.69 -7.64 -26.38
N ALA A 119 7.77 -6.87 -26.26
CA ALA A 119 7.96 -5.93 -25.16
C ALA A 119 6.97 -4.75 -25.23
N GLU A 120 6.73 -4.18 -26.41
CA GLU A 120 5.71 -3.15 -26.62
C GLU A 120 4.31 -3.66 -26.29
N ALA A 121 3.99 -4.89 -26.70
CA ALA A 121 2.70 -5.51 -26.38
C ALA A 121 2.55 -5.78 -24.87
N ALA A 122 3.63 -6.14 -24.18
CA ALA A 122 3.64 -6.29 -22.72
C ALA A 122 3.42 -4.95 -22.01
N HIS A 123 4.04 -3.85 -22.48
CA HIS A 123 3.80 -2.50 -21.98
C HIS A 123 2.32 -2.11 -22.12
N LYS A 124 1.75 -2.22 -23.33
CA LYS A 124 0.33 -1.91 -23.59
C LYS A 124 -0.59 -2.70 -22.68
N ASN A 125 -0.36 -4.01 -22.54
CA ASN A 125 -1.15 -4.84 -21.64
C ASN A 125 -1.04 -4.39 -20.17
N GLY A 126 0.15 -3.99 -19.71
CA GLY A 126 0.33 -3.41 -18.37
C GLY A 126 -0.50 -2.15 -18.17
N MET A 127 -0.46 -1.24 -19.14
CA MET A 127 -1.24 0.01 -19.09
C MET A 127 -2.75 -0.24 -19.12
N GLU A 128 -3.22 -1.22 -19.90
CA GLU A 128 -4.64 -1.63 -19.95
C GLU A 128 -5.13 -2.27 -18.64
N ASN A 129 -4.25 -2.95 -17.91
CA ASN A 129 -4.60 -3.60 -16.63
C ASN A 129 -4.49 -2.65 -15.43
N PHE A 130 -3.75 -1.54 -15.56
CA PHE A 130 -3.56 -0.57 -14.48
C PHE A 130 -4.87 -0.06 -13.87
N PRO A 131 -5.90 0.34 -14.65
CA PRO A 131 -7.15 0.86 -14.09
C PRO A 131 -7.86 -0.16 -13.21
N LEU A 132 -7.87 -1.44 -13.59
CA LEU A 132 -8.51 -2.49 -12.79
C LEU A 132 -7.77 -2.71 -11.46
N PHE A 133 -6.45 -2.76 -11.49
CA PHE A 133 -5.63 -2.86 -10.27
C PHE A 133 -5.82 -1.66 -9.36
N ALA A 134 -5.71 -0.45 -9.90
CA ALA A 134 -5.88 0.77 -9.15
C ALA A 134 -7.27 0.87 -8.52
N THR A 135 -8.32 0.49 -9.27
CA THR A 135 -9.69 0.45 -8.77
C THR A 135 -9.83 -0.52 -7.60
N ALA A 136 -9.32 -1.76 -7.73
CA ALA A 136 -9.36 -2.73 -6.64
C ALA A 136 -8.65 -2.22 -5.37
N LEU A 137 -7.46 -1.63 -5.55
CA LEU A 137 -6.65 -1.11 -4.45
C LEU A 137 -7.34 0.06 -3.74
N VAL A 138 -7.89 1.01 -4.51
CA VAL A 138 -8.59 2.20 -3.99
C VAL A 138 -9.89 1.77 -3.30
N LEU A 139 -10.73 0.95 -3.92
CA LEU A 139 -11.98 0.49 -3.30
C LEU A 139 -11.72 -0.27 -1.99
N GLY A 140 -10.76 -1.20 -1.99
CA GLY A 140 -10.39 -1.94 -0.79
C GLY A 140 -9.84 -1.03 0.32
N THR A 141 -9.17 0.07 -0.03
CA THR A 141 -8.68 1.06 0.93
C THR A 141 -9.80 1.94 1.46
N VAL A 142 -10.69 2.44 0.59
CA VAL A 142 -11.83 3.32 0.94
C VAL A 142 -12.79 2.62 1.89
N VAL A 143 -13.07 1.33 1.66
CA VAL A 143 -13.93 0.55 2.55
C VAL A 143 -13.15 -0.02 3.74
N GLU A 144 -11.88 0.35 3.95
CA GLU A 144 -11.05 -0.09 5.07
C GLU A 144 -10.98 -1.61 5.22
N LEU A 145 -10.67 -2.34 4.14
CA LEU A 145 -10.32 -3.76 4.25
C LEU A 145 -9.03 -3.92 5.10
N PRO A 146 -8.84 -5.07 5.77
CA PRO A 146 -7.68 -5.26 6.65
C PRO A 146 -6.35 -4.98 5.95
N SER A 147 -5.48 -4.16 6.57
CA SER A 147 -4.21 -3.73 5.96
C SER A 147 -3.32 -4.90 5.54
N GLN A 148 -3.27 -5.97 6.33
CA GLN A 148 -2.53 -7.19 5.99
C GLN A 148 -3.00 -7.79 4.65
N ARG A 149 -4.32 -7.82 4.41
CA ARG A 149 -4.90 -8.33 3.17
C ARG A 149 -4.57 -7.40 2.00
N MET A 150 -4.68 -6.09 2.20
CA MET A 150 -4.37 -5.12 1.15
C MET A 150 -2.89 -5.16 0.76
N ASN A 151 -1.99 -5.27 1.74
CA ASN A 151 -0.56 -5.42 1.49
C ASN A 151 -0.24 -6.75 0.78
N ALA A 152 -0.86 -7.85 1.20
CA ALA A 152 -0.68 -9.15 0.55
C ALA A 152 -1.18 -9.15 -0.89
N PHE A 153 -2.37 -8.58 -1.15
CA PHE A 153 -2.90 -8.40 -2.50
C PHE A 153 -1.97 -7.56 -3.37
N ALA A 154 -1.55 -6.40 -2.88
CA ALA A 154 -0.66 -5.49 -3.61
C ALA A 154 0.66 -6.18 -3.97
N GLY A 155 1.32 -6.83 -3.01
CA GLY A 155 2.56 -7.57 -3.22
C GLY A 155 2.38 -8.74 -4.19
N ALA A 156 1.36 -9.58 -3.97
CA ALA A 156 1.08 -10.73 -4.83
C ALA A 156 0.80 -10.30 -6.28
N TYR A 157 -0.01 -9.26 -6.47
CA TYR A 157 -0.34 -8.75 -7.79
C TYR A 157 0.91 -8.20 -8.50
N LEU A 158 1.76 -7.42 -7.83
CA LEU A 158 3.02 -6.94 -8.39
C LEU A 158 3.95 -8.09 -8.82
N VAL A 159 4.07 -9.14 -8.01
CA VAL A 159 4.85 -10.33 -8.34
C VAL A 159 4.28 -11.05 -9.57
N VAL A 160 2.98 -11.30 -9.60
CA VAL A 160 2.30 -11.91 -10.76
C VAL A 160 2.55 -11.11 -12.02
N ARG A 161 2.56 -9.78 -11.93
CA ARG A 161 2.77 -8.89 -13.07
C ARG A 161 4.22 -8.85 -13.52
N ALA A 162 5.17 -8.90 -12.60
CA ALA A 162 6.58 -9.04 -12.93
C ALA A 162 6.84 -10.36 -13.67
N LEU A 163 6.28 -11.48 -13.17
CA LEU A 163 6.37 -12.79 -13.81
C LEU A 163 5.68 -12.80 -15.18
N TYR A 164 4.50 -12.18 -15.29
CA TYR A 164 3.76 -12.07 -16.55
C TYR A 164 4.59 -11.34 -17.60
N THR A 165 5.14 -10.18 -17.24
CA THR A 165 5.98 -9.36 -18.11
C THR A 165 7.23 -10.11 -18.56
N ALA A 166 7.93 -10.77 -17.64
CA ALA A 166 9.10 -11.59 -17.97
C ALA A 166 8.74 -12.75 -18.91
N ALA A 167 7.63 -13.46 -18.66
CA ALA A 167 7.14 -14.51 -19.52
C ALA A 167 6.78 -13.97 -20.91
N TYR A 168 6.12 -12.81 -21.00
CA TYR A 168 5.70 -12.20 -22.26
C TYR A 168 6.90 -11.90 -23.16
N ILE A 169 7.91 -11.21 -22.63
CA ILE A 169 9.11 -10.80 -23.39
C ILE A 169 9.87 -12.05 -23.90
N ASN A 170 10.00 -13.08 -23.07
CA ASN A 170 10.77 -14.29 -23.35
C ASN A 170 10.00 -15.39 -24.10
N THR A 171 8.72 -15.21 -24.41
CA THR A 171 7.92 -16.22 -25.12
C THR A 171 8.39 -16.35 -26.57
N LYS A 172 9.22 -17.37 -26.86
CA LYS A 172 9.61 -17.78 -28.22
C LYS A 172 8.83 -19.00 -28.75
N ARG A 173 8.16 -19.77 -27.88
CA ARG A 173 7.48 -21.06 -28.22
C ARG A 173 6.14 -21.21 -27.48
N GLY A 174 5.23 -22.03 -28.04
CA GLY A 174 3.84 -22.17 -27.60
C GLY A 174 3.61 -22.55 -26.12
N LYS A 175 4.51 -23.31 -25.48
CA LYS A 175 4.34 -23.74 -24.08
C LYS A 175 4.37 -22.58 -23.07
N ILE A 176 5.19 -21.55 -23.31
CA ILE A 176 5.27 -20.36 -22.44
C ILE A 176 4.02 -19.48 -22.59
N SER A 177 3.30 -19.59 -23.71
CA SER A 177 2.05 -18.86 -23.94
C SER A 177 0.95 -19.25 -22.93
N PHE A 178 0.89 -20.51 -22.50
CA PHE A 178 -0.08 -20.94 -21.48
C PHE A 178 0.20 -20.33 -20.11
N VAL A 179 1.48 -20.20 -19.73
CA VAL A 179 1.90 -19.55 -18.48
C VAL A 179 1.44 -18.10 -18.46
N ARG A 180 1.58 -17.39 -19.58
CA ARG A 180 1.11 -16.01 -19.72
C ARG A 180 -0.40 -15.89 -19.46
N THR A 181 -1.21 -16.77 -20.05
CA THR A 181 -2.66 -16.76 -19.85
C THR A 181 -3.04 -17.08 -18.41
N ALA A 182 -2.37 -18.04 -17.78
CA ALA A 182 -2.59 -18.40 -16.38
C ALA A 182 -2.25 -17.22 -15.45
N LEU A 183 -1.10 -16.57 -15.63
CA LEU A 183 -0.69 -15.41 -14.85
C LEU A 183 -1.64 -14.21 -15.04
N TRP A 184 -2.11 -13.99 -16.27
CA TRP A 184 -3.12 -12.97 -16.54
C TRP A 184 -4.43 -13.25 -15.80
N GLY A 185 -4.95 -14.47 -15.92
CA GLY A 185 -6.18 -14.89 -15.23
C GLY A 185 -6.06 -14.80 -13.70
N LEU A 186 -4.91 -15.19 -13.14
CA LEU A 186 -4.62 -15.04 -11.72
C LEU A 186 -4.65 -13.57 -11.30
N GLY A 187 -4.00 -12.68 -12.06
CA GLY A 187 -4.04 -11.23 -11.78
C GLY A 187 -5.46 -10.68 -11.81
N MET A 188 -6.25 -11.04 -12.81
CA MET A 188 -7.67 -10.66 -12.90
C MET A 188 -8.47 -11.17 -11.69
N GLY A 189 -8.29 -12.44 -11.31
CA GLY A 189 -8.95 -13.04 -10.16
C GLY A 189 -8.62 -12.34 -8.85
N LEU A 190 -7.36 -11.95 -8.64
CA LEU A 190 -6.94 -11.18 -7.47
C LEU A 190 -7.68 -9.83 -7.39
N CYS A 191 -7.72 -9.05 -8.48
CA CYS A 191 -8.45 -7.78 -8.50
C CYS A 191 -9.94 -7.96 -8.24
N MET A 192 -10.58 -8.91 -8.93
CA MET A 192 -12.01 -9.19 -8.77
C MET A 192 -12.34 -9.61 -7.32
N SER A 193 -11.46 -10.38 -6.68
CA SER A 193 -11.66 -10.78 -5.28
C SER A 193 -11.74 -9.58 -4.33
N ILE A 194 -10.85 -8.59 -4.49
CA ILE A 194 -10.84 -7.38 -3.66
C ILE A 194 -12.07 -6.52 -3.94
N ILE A 195 -12.44 -6.37 -5.21
CA ILE A 195 -13.64 -5.60 -5.60
C ILE A 195 -14.90 -6.23 -5.00
N VAL A 196 -15.07 -7.55 -5.08
CA VAL A 196 -16.22 -8.25 -4.48
C VAL A 196 -16.22 -8.13 -2.96
N MET A 197 -15.06 -8.24 -2.31
CA MET A 197 -14.94 -8.04 -0.86
C MET A 197 -15.33 -6.62 -0.45
N ALA A 198 -14.87 -5.61 -1.20
CA ALA A 198 -15.24 -4.21 -0.97
C ALA A 198 -16.75 -4.00 -1.15
N ALA A 199 -17.34 -4.52 -2.23
CA ALA A 199 -18.78 -4.43 -2.49
C ALA A 199 -19.61 -5.09 -1.39
N ASN A 200 -19.21 -6.27 -0.92
CA ASN A 200 -19.88 -6.96 0.18
C ASN A 200 -19.80 -6.17 1.48
N LYS A 201 -18.64 -5.57 1.80
CA LYS A 201 -18.53 -4.74 3.00
C LYS A 201 -19.51 -3.57 2.96
N VAL A 202 -19.57 -2.84 1.84
CA VAL A 202 -20.54 -1.74 1.65
C VAL A 202 -21.98 -2.23 1.80
N ARG A 203 -22.32 -3.38 1.21
CA ARG A 203 -23.67 -3.95 1.26
C ARG A 203 -24.15 -4.30 2.67
N PHE A 204 -23.26 -4.71 3.57
CA PHE A 204 -23.60 -5.17 4.92
C PHE A 204 -23.19 -4.17 6.02
N SER A 205 -23.02 -2.88 5.67
CA SER A 205 -22.65 -1.82 6.61
C SER A 205 -23.84 -1.16 7.31
N ASP A 206 -25.01 -1.81 7.33
CA ASP A 206 -26.22 -1.40 8.06
C ASP A 206 -26.13 -1.75 9.56
#